data_AF-A0A7J8C7B8-F1
#
_entry.id   AF-A0A7J8C7B8-F1
#
_cell.length_a   1.000
_cell.length_b   1.000
_cell.length_c   1.000
_cell.angle_alpha   90.00
_cell.angle_beta   90.00
_cell.angle_gamma   90.00
#
_symmetry.space_group_name_H-M   'P 1'
#
loop_
_entity.id
_entity.type
_entity.pdbx_description
1 polymer ?
#
loop_
_entity_poly.entity_id
_entity_poly.type
_entity_poly.pdbx_seq_one_letter_code
_entity_poly.pdbx_strand_id
1 'polypeptide(L)'
;MALESLGQSLRGQYCCRRCLLLKRLDLTTSAFYWSDRAEALGEAMKAVLIPVRKTLTPESDVSIAHILAARADLSRLVPATSKDARRGTCCAINKVLMGNVPNRGGHPNDLEAPMPSWQSRREAGGWRKAGRQGWGRKKKKK
;
A
#
# COMPACT_ATOMS: atom_id res chain seq x y z
N MET A 1 3.12 20.29 -32.81
CA MET A 1 4.03 19.13 -32.88
C MET A 1 4.33 18.48 -31.52
N ALA A 2 5.13 19.07 -30.62
CA ALA A 2 5.50 18.38 -29.36
C ALA A 2 4.32 18.10 -28.41
N LEU A 3 3.44 19.09 -28.20
CA LEU A 3 2.27 18.96 -27.31
C LEU A 3 1.23 17.95 -27.83
N GLU A 4 1.01 17.92 -29.14
CA GLU A 4 0.08 16.98 -29.77
C GLU A 4 0.61 15.55 -29.70
N SER A 5 1.91 15.35 -29.94
CA SER A 5 2.58 14.06 -29.79
C SER A 5 2.48 13.54 -28.34
N LEU A 6 2.74 14.42 -27.35
CA LEU A 6 2.54 14.08 -25.94
C LEU A 6 1.08 13.72 -25.64
N GLY A 7 0.13 14.50 -26.13
CA GLY A 7 -1.30 14.24 -25.96
C GLY A 7 -1.73 12.89 -26.55
N GLN A 8 -1.22 12.53 -27.72
CA GLN A 8 -1.47 11.22 -28.34
C GLN A 8 -0.87 10.07 -27.52
N SER A 9 0.37 10.19 -27.08
CA SER A 9 1.05 9.20 -26.24
C SER A 9 0.29 8.98 -24.92
N LEU A 10 -0.09 10.06 -24.24
CA LEU A 10 -0.86 9.99 -22.99
C LEU A 10 -2.23 9.32 -23.22
N ARG A 11 -2.96 9.69 -24.28
CA ARG A 11 -4.24 9.04 -24.61
C ARG A 11 -4.08 7.54 -24.83
N GLY A 12 -3.02 7.11 -25.52
CA GLY A 12 -2.69 5.69 -25.67
C GLY A 12 -2.48 5.00 -24.32
N GLN A 13 -1.66 5.58 -23.45
CA GLN A 13 -1.41 5.02 -22.11
C GLN A 13 -2.68 4.96 -21.24
N TYR A 14 -3.50 6.01 -21.25
CA TYR A 14 -4.76 6.06 -20.50
C TYR A 14 -5.78 5.05 -21.04
N CYS A 15 -5.86 4.89 -22.36
CA CYS A 15 -6.69 3.87 -22.99
C CYS A 15 -6.30 2.47 -22.51
N CYS A 16 -5.01 2.12 -22.57
CA CYS A 16 -4.51 0.83 -22.07
C CYS A 16 -4.86 0.59 -20.59
N ARG A 17 -4.69 1.62 -19.72
CA ARG A 17 -5.06 1.52 -18.30
C ARG A 17 -6.56 1.32 -18.11
N ARG A 18 -7.40 2.03 -18.88
CA ARG A 18 -8.86 1.86 -18.83
C ARG A 18 -9.26 0.46 -19.32
N CYS A 19 -8.70 -0.05 -20.40
CA CYS A 19 -8.92 -1.43 -20.85
C CYS A 19 -8.64 -2.45 -19.74
N LEU A 20 -7.51 -2.30 -19.03
CA LEU A 20 -7.17 -3.17 -17.91
C LEU A 20 -8.22 -3.08 -16.79
N LEU A 21 -8.61 -1.87 -16.38
CA LEU A 21 -9.62 -1.68 -15.33
C LEU A 21 -10.97 -2.26 -15.71
N LEU A 22 -11.40 -2.09 -16.96
CA LEU A 22 -12.64 -2.66 -17.49
C LEU A 22 -12.58 -4.19 -17.51
N LYS A 23 -11.46 -4.77 -17.95
CA LYS A 23 -11.27 -6.22 -17.91
C LYS A 23 -11.26 -6.76 -16.49
N ARG A 24 -10.64 -6.04 -15.55
CA ARG A 24 -10.65 -6.39 -14.13
C ARG A 24 -12.06 -6.36 -13.57
N LEU A 25 -12.86 -5.34 -13.90
CA LEU A 25 -14.27 -5.27 -13.55
C LEU A 25 -15.00 -6.52 -14.06
N ASP A 26 -14.89 -6.83 -15.36
CA ASP A 26 -15.53 -7.99 -15.97
C ASP A 26 -15.17 -9.29 -15.24
N LEU A 27 -13.88 -9.53 -14.98
CA LEU A 27 -13.42 -10.71 -14.26
C LEU A 27 -13.93 -10.76 -12.82
N THR A 28 -13.88 -9.65 -12.09
CA THR A 28 -14.43 -9.60 -10.72
C THR A 28 -15.93 -9.86 -10.69
N THR A 29 -16.68 -9.37 -11.69
CA THR A 29 -18.11 -9.66 -11.80
C THR A 29 -18.36 -11.13 -12.15
N SER A 30 -17.54 -11.72 -13.03
CA SER A 30 -17.64 -13.14 -13.40
C SER A 30 -17.38 -14.09 -12.23
N ALA A 31 -16.50 -13.71 -11.30
CA ALA A 31 -16.17 -14.54 -10.14
C ALA A 31 -17.35 -14.73 -9.18
N PHE A 32 -18.32 -13.80 -9.16
CA PHE A 32 -19.51 -13.97 -8.33
C PHE A 32 -20.38 -15.14 -8.80
N TYR A 33 -20.42 -15.45 -10.10
CA TYR A 33 -21.24 -16.55 -10.65
C TYR A 33 -20.71 -17.95 -10.30
N TRP A 34 -19.57 -18.06 -9.60
CA TRP A 34 -18.98 -19.35 -9.21
C TRP A 34 -19.55 -19.93 -7.91
N SER A 35 -20.58 -19.30 -7.33
CA SER A 35 -21.27 -19.84 -6.16
C SER A 35 -22.71 -20.20 -6.50
N ASP A 36 -23.20 -21.32 -5.98
CA ASP A 36 -24.58 -21.82 -6.21
C ASP A 36 -25.64 -20.77 -5.87
N ARG A 37 -25.38 -19.97 -4.82
CA ARG A 37 -26.26 -18.88 -4.39
C ARG A 37 -26.32 -17.72 -5.40
N ALA A 38 -25.20 -17.42 -6.04
CA ALA A 38 -25.10 -16.33 -7.01
C ALA A 38 -25.54 -16.76 -8.41
N GLU A 39 -25.50 -18.05 -8.74
CA GLU A 39 -26.06 -18.58 -9.98
C GLU A 39 -27.56 -18.28 -10.07
N ALA A 40 -28.30 -18.52 -8.98
CA ALA A 40 -29.73 -18.19 -8.88
C ALA A 40 -30.03 -16.68 -9.01
N LEU A 41 -29.10 -15.81 -8.61
CA LEU A 41 -29.22 -14.35 -8.71
C LEU A 41 -28.51 -13.77 -9.94
N GLY A 42 -27.95 -14.63 -10.79
CA GLY A 42 -27.04 -14.22 -11.85
C GLY A 42 -27.71 -13.31 -12.87
N GLU A 43 -28.91 -13.66 -13.31
CA GLU A 43 -29.65 -12.85 -14.28
C GLU A 43 -30.03 -11.47 -13.73
N ALA A 44 -30.44 -11.39 -12.46
CA ALA A 44 -30.72 -10.11 -11.81
C ALA A 44 -29.44 -9.25 -11.71
N MET A 45 -28.29 -9.87 -11.41
CA MET A 45 -27.00 -9.18 -11.35
C MET A 45 -26.56 -8.68 -12.74
N LYS A 46 -26.70 -9.50 -13.79
CA LYS A 46 -26.44 -9.10 -15.19
C LYS A 46 -27.32 -7.93 -15.61
N ALA A 47 -28.61 -7.97 -15.28
CA ALA A 47 -29.56 -6.91 -15.62
C ALA A 47 -29.14 -5.54 -15.06
N VAL A 48 -28.51 -5.51 -13.89
CA VAL A 48 -28.00 -4.28 -13.27
C VAL A 48 -26.62 -3.89 -13.83
N LEU A 49 -25.70 -4.85 -13.99
CA LEU A 49 -24.31 -4.56 -14.35
C LEU A 49 -24.10 -4.26 -15.84
N ILE A 50 -24.82 -4.94 -16.74
CA ILE A 50 -24.63 -4.79 -18.20
C ILE A 50 -24.88 -3.35 -18.67
N PRO A 51 -25.96 -2.65 -18.27
CA PRO A 51 -26.19 -1.26 -18.65
C PRO A 51 -25.04 -0.36 -18.22
N VAL A 52 -24.57 -0.50 -16.97
CA VAL A 52 -23.44 0.27 -16.44
C VAL A 52 -22.19 -0.02 -17.26
N ARG A 53 -21.88 -1.30 -17.49
CA ARG A 53 -20.70 -1.72 -18.25
C ARG A 53 -20.67 -1.17 -19.68
N LYS A 54 -21.82 -1.07 -20.35
CA LYS A 54 -21.97 -0.51 -21.71
C LYS A 54 -21.63 0.98 -21.79
N THR A 55 -21.87 1.73 -20.71
CA THR A 55 -21.51 3.17 -20.66
C THR A 55 -20.01 3.39 -20.45
N LEU A 56 -19.27 2.37 -20.02
CA LEU A 56 -17.86 2.48 -19.70
C LEU A 56 -16.97 2.14 -20.91
N THR A 57 -16.36 3.16 -21.48
CA THR A 57 -15.50 3.07 -22.66
C THR A 57 -14.01 3.17 -22.28
N PRO A 58 -13.10 2.51 -23.02
CA PRO A 58 -11.67 2.69 -22.82
C PRO A 58 -11.15 4.04 -23.35
N GLU A 59 -11.86 4.66 -24.30
CA GLU A 59 -11.51 5.96 -24.83
C GLU A 59 -11.65 7.08 -23.78
N SER A 60 -10.82 8.12 -23.92
CA SER A 60 -10.90 9.32 -23.09
C SER A 60 -11.56 10.46 -23.85
N ASP A 61 -12.60 11.07 -23.27
CA ASP A 61 -13.25 12.28 -23.82
C ASP A 61 -12.42 13.55 -23.59
N VAL A 62 -11.31 13.44 -22.84
CA VAL A 62 -10.43 14.57 -22.50
C VAL A 62 -9.58 14.96 -23.71
N SER A 63 -9.64 16.24 -24.06
CA SER A 63 -8.80 16.85 -25.10
C SER A 63 -7.83 17.86 -24.52
N ILE A 64 -6.82 18.22 -25.31
CA ILE A 64 -5.82 19.24 -24.92
C ILE A 64 -6.53 20.56 -24.58
N ALA A 65 -7.59 20.92 -25.31
CA ALA A 65 -8.40 22.10 -25.00
C ALA A 65 -9.03 22.02 -23.61
N HIS A 66 -9.52 20.85 -23.18
CA HIS A 66 -10.06 20.66 -21.83
C HIS A 66 -8.97 20.85 -20.75
N ILE A 67 -7.75 20.39 -21.01
CA ILE A 67 -6.62 20.56 -20.09
C ILE A 67 -6.24 22.04 -19.97
N LEU A 68 -6.16 22.76 -21.10
CA LEU A 68 -5.84 24.19 -21.12
C LEU A 68 -6.96 25.07 -20.52
N ALA A 69 -8.21 24.65 -20.65
CA ALA A 69 -9.36 25.33 -20.07
C ALA A 69 -9.54 25.05 -18.56
N ALA A 70 -8.80 24.10 -17.99
CA ALA A 70 -8.91 23.73 -16.59
C ALA A 70 -8.47 24.90 -15.69
N ARG A 71 -9.43 25.50 -14.98
CA ARG A 71 -9.18 26.61 -14.03
C ARG A 71 -8.84 26.13 -12.62
N ALA A 72 -9.16 24.88 -12.32
CA ALA A 72 -8.90 24.24 -11.05
C ALA A 72 -7.90 23.11 -11.25
N ASP A 73 -6.99 22.97 -10.30
CA ASP A 73 -6.00 21.90 -10.32
C ASP A 73 -6.67 20.56 -9.95
N LEU A 74 -6.96 19.75 -10.96
CA LEU A 74 -7.47 18.39 -10.83
C LEU A 74 -6.34 17.35 -10.68
N SER A 75 -5.07 17.78 -10.64
CA SER A 75 -3.92 16.87 -10.46
C SER A 75 -3.80 16.34 -9.03
N ARG A 76 -4.52 16.93 -8.06
CA ARG A 76 -4.67 16.36 -6.71
C ARG A 76 -5.45 15.06 -6.78
N LEU A 77 -4.71 13.97 -6.92
CA LEU A 77 -5.21 12.62 -6.73
C LEU A 77 -5.64 12.47 -5.27
N VAL A 78 -6.95 12.51 -5.04
CA VAL A 78 -7.55 12.16 -3.77
C VAL A 78 -7.42 10.64 -3.61
N PRO A 79 -6.77 10.13 -2.55
CA PRO A 79 -6.66 8.69 -2.34
C PRO A 79 -8.03 8.02 -2.39
N ALA A 80 -8.13 6.86 -3.04
CA ALA A 80 -9.38 6.11 -3.12
C ALA A 80 -9.93 5.72 -1.72
N THR A 81 -9.06 5.67 -0.72
CA THR A 81 -9.38 5.42 0.69
C THR A 81 -9.70 6.68 1.50
N SER A 82 -9.60 7.86 0.91
CA SER A 82 -9.87 9.13 1.59
C SER A 82 -11.31 9.24 2.03
N LYS A 83 -11.54 10.12 3.02
CA LYS A 83 -12.88 10.47 3.49
C LYS A 83 -13.80 10.93 2.36
N ASP A 84 -13.30 11.75 1.45
CA ASP A 84 -14.12 12.33 0.38
C ASP A 84 -14.49 11.28 -0.67
N ALA A 85 -13.55 10.41 -1.06
CA ALA A 85 -13.85 9.28 -1.93
C ALA A 85 -14.84 8.28 -1.28
N ARG A 86 -14.72 8.07 0.04
CA ARG A 86 -15.62 7.19 0.81
C ARG A 86 -17.02 7.77 1.00
N ARG A 87 -17.18 9.09 1.13
CA ARG A 87 -18.51 9.73 1.18
C ARG A 87 -19.31 9.45 -0.10
N GLY A 88 -18.67 9.49 -1.27
CA GLY A 88 -19.33 9.22 -2.55
C GLY A 88 -19.54 7.72 -2.85
N THR A 89 -18.81 6.83 -2.18
CA THR A 89 -18.85 5.37 -2.41
C THR A 89 -19.42 4.58 -1.22
N CYS A 90 -20.05 5.26 -0.26
CA CYS A 90 -20.67 4.59 0.88
C CYS A 90 -21.84 3.73 0.42
N CYS A 91 -21.88 2.49 0.88
CA CYS A 91 -22.97 1.56 0.60
C CYS A 91 -23.29 0.73 1.84
N ALA A 92 -24.35 -0.06 1.81
CA ALA A 92 -24.74 -0.92 2.94
C ALA A 92 -23.57 -1.82 3.41
N ILE A 93 -22.67 -2.20 2.50
CA ILE A 93 -21.46 -2.99 2.77
C ILE A 93 -20.31 -2.10 3.30
N ASN A 94 -20.03 -0.97 2.65
CA ASN A 94 -18.98 -0.02 3.04
C ASN A 94 -19.57 1.21 3.75
N LYS A 95 -20.21 0.98 4.90
CA LYS A 95 -20.94 2.03 5.64
C LYS A 95 -20.05 2.85 6.56
N VAL A 96 -19.04 2.23 7.16
CA VAL A 96 -18.26 2.84 8.24
C VAL A 96 -17.06 3.59 7.68
N LEU A 97 -17.05 4.91 7.85
CA LEU A 97 -15.86 5.71 7.70
C LEU A 97 -15.10 5.70 9.04
N MET A 98 -13.92 5.09 9.06
CA MET A 98 -13.02 5.15 10.21
C MET A 98 -12.66 6.62 10.48
N GLY A 99 -12.88 7.06 11.71
CA GLY A 99 -12.52 8.42 12.15
C GLY A 99 -11.02 8.60 12.27
N ASN A 100 -10.59 9.59 13.06
CA ASN A 100 -9.18 9.78 13.36
C ASN A 100 -8.65 8.52 14.08
N VAL A 101 -7.76 7.76 13.45
CA VAL A 101 -7.16 6.56 14.04
C VAL A 101 -5.98 7.02 14.90
N PRO A 102 -6.01 6.80 16.22
CA PRO A 102 -4.88 7.15 17.08
C PRO A 102 -3.61 6.46 16.60
N ASN A 103 -2.47 7.12 16.77
CA ASN A 103 -1.20 6.51 16.46
C ASN A 103 -1.06 5.19 17.25
N ARG A 104 -0.77 4.10 16.54
CA ARG A 104 -0.64 2.75 17.14
C ARG A 104 0.82 2.43 17.52
N GLY A 105 1.71 3.41 17.42
CA GLY A 105 3.14 3.21 17.64
C GLY A 105 3.78 2.38 16.53
N GLY A 106 5.05 2.00 16.72
CA GLY A 106 5.80 1.21 15.74
C GLY A 106 6.43 2.05 14.62
N HIS A 107 6.51 3.38 14.78
CA HIS A 107 7.42 4.13 13.92
C HIS A 107 8.84 3.70 14.25
N PRO A 108 9.65 3.36 13.24
CA PRO A 108 11.04 2.95 13.45
C PRO A 108 11.86 3.97 14.26
N ASN A 109 11.52 5.26 14.14
CA ASN A 109 12.16 6.35 14.87
C ASN A 109 11.76 6.46 16.35
N ASP A 110 10.64 5.84 16.77
CA ASP A 110 10.18 5.87 18.16
C ASP A 110 10.88 4.79 19.03
N LEU A 111 11.60 3.86 18.39
CA LEU A 111 12.22 2.68 19.02
C LEU A 111 13.74 2.79 19.14
N GLU A 112 14.32 4.00 19.06
CA GLU A 112 15.76 4.14 19.25
C GLU A 112 16.12 3.87 20.72
N ALA A 113 16.53 2.64 20.99
CA ALA A 113 17.06 2.27 22.30
C ALA A 113 18.31 3.13 22.57
N PRO A 114 18.44 3.74 23.76
CA PRO A 114 19.62 4.53 24.08
C PRO A 114 20.87 3.66 23.92
N MET A 115 21.87 4.20 23.21
CA MET A 115 23.12 3.49 22.96
C MET A 115 23.72 3.01 24.29
N PRO A 116 24.04 1.72 24.45
CA PRO A 116 24.55 1.20 25.72
C PRO A 116 25.90 1.85 26.06
N SER A 117 26.04 2.29 27.31
CA SER A 117 27.30 2.85 27.79
C SER A 117 28.37 1.77 27.90
N TRP A 118 29.49 1.94 27.20
CA TRP A 118 30.65 1.08 27.35
C TRP A 118 31.45 1.50 28.59
N GLN A 119 31.54 0.62 29.59
CA GLN A 119 32.45 0.79 30.74
C GLN A 119 33.80 0.13 30.44
N SER A 120 34.90 0.87 30.65
CA SER A 120 36.26 0.33 30.52
C SER A 120 36.51 -0.71 31.62
N ARG A 121 36.93 -1.91 31.23
CA ARG A 121 37.26 -3.03 32.15
C ARG A 121 38.35 -2.69 33.18
N ARG A 122 39.08 -1.57 33.02
CA ARG A 122 40.31 -1.28 33.76
C ARG A 122 40.14 -0.35 34.98
N GLU A 123 38.95 0.14 35.29
CA GLU A 123 38.74 1.05 36.44
C GLU A 123 38.52 0.34 37.79
N ALA A 124 38.63 -1.00 37.86
CA ALA A 124 38.78 -1.71 39.13
C ALA A 124 40.27 -1.83 39.51
N GLY A 125 40.92 -0.68 39.75
CA GLY A 125 42.28 -0.63 40.26
C GLY A 125 42.32 -0.97 41.75
N GLY A 126 42.81 -2.17 42.09
CA GLY A 126 43.06 -2.61 43.47
C GLY A 126 44.18 -3.65 43.55
N TRP A 127 45.42 -3.16 43.64
CA TRP A 127 46.63 -3.93 43.96
C TRP A 127 46.46 -4.83 45.21
N ARG A 128 46.86 -6.11 45.14
CA ARG A 128 47.72 -6.77 46.15
C ARG A 128 48.15 -8.20 45.75
N LYS A 129 49.45 -8.44 45.95
CA LYS A 129 50.20 -9.71 46.02
C LYS A 129 50.58 -10.44 44.73
N ALA A 130 51.73 -10.01 44.21
CA ALA A 130 52.74 -10.93 43.69
C ALA A 130 53.09 -11.98 44.76
N GLY A 131 53.06 -13.26 44.37
CA GLY A 131 53.46 -14.39 45.19
C GLY A 131 53.94 -15.53 44.28
N ARG A 132 55.25 -15.78 44.32
CA ARG A 132 56.01 -16.81 43.61
C ARG A 132 55.47 -18.23 43.87
N GLN A 133 55.87 -19.15 42.97
CA GLN A 133 55.96 -20.62 43.04
C GLN A 133 55.08 -21.28 41.96
N GLY A 134 55.52 -22.20 41.12
CA GLY A 134 56.73 -23.01 41.06
C GLY A 134 56.38 -24.23 40.20
N TRP A 135 57.33 -24.70 39.38
CA TRP A 135 57.22 -25.93 38.59
C TRP A 135 56.79 -27.15 39.43
N GLY A 136 55.96 -28.02 38.84
CA GLY A 136 55.61 -29.32 39.42
C GLY A 136 55.09 -30.30 38.36
N ARG A 137 55.98 -31.19 37.92
CA ARG A 137 55.82 -32.20 36.86
C ARG A 137 55.35 -33.54 37.47
N LYS A 138 54.37 -34.22 36.83
CA LYS A 138 53.99 -35.67 36.90
C LYS A 138 53.59 -36.21 38.30
N LYS A 139 52.61 -37.11 38.49
CA LYS A 139 52.30 -38.41 37.84
C LYS A 139 50.85 -38.86 38.12
N LYS A 140 50.31 -39.68 37.20
CA LYS A 140 49.17 -40.61 37.40
C LYS A 140 49.43 -41.55 38.60
N LYS A 141 48.37 -41.97 39.31
CA LYS A 141 47.67 -43.28 39.20
C LYS A 141 46.89 -43.60 40.50
N LYS A 142 45.60 -43.90 40.38
CA LYS A 142 45.07 -45.25 40.62
C LYS A 142 43.84 -45.44 39.75
#